data_AF-A0A5E7I5K3-F1
#
_entry.id   AF-A0A5E7I5K3-F1
#
_cell.length_a   1.000
_cell.length_b   1.000
_cell.length_c   1.000
_cell.angle_alpha   90.00
_cell.angle_beta   90.00
_cell.angle_gamma   90.00
#
_symmetry.space_group_name_H-M   'P 1'
#
loop_
_entity.id
_entity.type
_entity.pdbx_description
1 polymer ?
#
loop_
_entity_poly.entity_id
_entity_poly.type
_entity_poly.pdbx_seq_one_letter_code
_entity_poly.pdbx_strand_id
1 'polypeptide(L)' 'MPNSDLLPSLLFNINQNQLALEAAIMELANWVGQRGSSDVADNVRGALDTISKNEQFINLSLAVLMAPE' A
#
# COMPACT_ATOMS: atom_id res chain seq x y z
N MET A 1 -3.55 -28.32 3.47
CA MET A 1 -5.01 -28.11 3.61
C MET A 1 -5.50 -27.45 2.33
N PRO A 2 -6.72 -27.72 1.83
CA PRO A 2 -7.14 -27.28 0.48
C PRO A 2 -7.19 -25.75 0.26
N ASN A 3 -7.02 -24.94 1.32
CA ASN A 3 -7.09 -23.48 1.28
C ASN A 3 -5.81 -22.78 1.77
N SER A 4 -4.71 -23.49 2.04
CA SER A 4 -3.46 -22.87 2.52
C SER A 4 -2.93 -21.79 1.57
N ASP A 5 -3.21 -21.97 0.27
CA ASP A 5 -2.67 -21.13 -0.80
C ASP A 5 -3.54 -19.87 -1.04
N LEU A 6 -4.73 -19.81 -0.43
CA LEU A 6 -5.65 -18.68 -0.57
C LEU A 6 -5.24 -17.49 0.30
N LEU A 7 -4.63 -17.71 1.47
CA LEU A 7 -4.22 -16.61 2.35
C LEU A 7 -3.10 -15.76 1.74
N PRO A 8 -1.98 -16.33 1.23
CA PRO A 8 -0.96 -15.55 0.53
C PRO A 8 -1.54 -14.84 -0.71
N SER A 9 -2.40 -15.52 -1.47
CA SER A 9 -3.04 -14.93 -2.65
C SER A 9 -3.95 -13.75 -2.30
N LEU A 10 -4.72 -13.84 -1.20
CA LEU A 10 -5.59 -12.76 -0.73
C LEU A 10 -4.76 -11.57 -0.23
N LEU A 11 -3.71 -11.83 0.55
CA LEU A 11 -2.80 -10.79 1.04
C LEU A 11 -2.09 -10.07 -0.10
N PHE A 12 -1.65 -10.80 -1.13
CA PHE A 12 -1.08 -10.22 -2.34
C PHE A 12 -2.06 -9.26 -3.03
N ASN A 13 -3.31 -9.69 -3.25
CA ASN A 13 -4.31 -8.83 -3.88
C ASN A 13 -4.66 -7.59 -3.03
N ILE A 14 -4.70 -7.73 -1.70
CA ILE A 14 -4.87 -6.58 -0.79
C ILE A 14 -3.70 -5.62 -0.91
N ASN A 15 -2.47 -6.12 -1.02
CA ASN A 15 -1.28 -5.29 -1.22
C ASN A 15 -1.36 -4.52 -2.55
N GLN A 16 -1.76 -5.18 -3.64
CA GLN A 16 -1.96 -4.52 -4.93
C GLN A 16 -3.02 -3.41 -4.87
N ASN A 17 -4.12 -3.63 -4.14
CA ASN A 17 -5.12 -2.59 -3.91
C ASN A 17 -4.53 -1.40 -3.12
N GLN A 18 -3.70 -1.65 -2.12
CA GLN A 18 -3.04 -0.57 -1.36
C GLN A 18 -2.10 0.26 -2.24
N LEU A 19 -1.29 -0.37 -3.08
CA LEU A 19 -0.42 0.32 -4.05
C LEU A 19 -1.21 1.19 -5.02
N ALA A 20 -2.31 0.67 -5.57
CA ALA A 20 -3.16 1.42 -6.49
C ALA A 20 -3.81 2.64 -5.80
N LEU A 21 -4.28 2.46 -4.56
CA LEU A 21 -4.87 3.54 -3.77
C LEU A 21 -3.82 4.59 -3.37
N GLU A 22 -2.62 4.18 -2.95
CA GLU A 22 -1.52 5.10 -2.65
C GLU A 22 -1.17 5.95 -3.86
N ALA A 23 -1.00 5.34 -5.04
CA ALA A 23 -0.68 6.05 -6.26
C ALA A 23 -1.78 7.08 -6.63
N ALA A 24 -3.05 6.67 -6.59
CA ALA A 24 -4.17 7.55 -6.90
C ALA A 24 -4.27 8.72 -5.91
N ILE A 25 -4.09 8.46 -4.60
CA ILE A 25 -4.13 9.50 -3.56
C ILE A 25 -2.93 10.44 -3.68
N MET A 26 -1.73 9.92 -4.00
CA MET A 26 -0.53 10.72 -4.22
C MET A 26 -0.71 11.65 -5.42
N GLU A 27 -1.31 11.18 -6.52
CA GLU A 27 -1.62 12.01 -7.67
C GLU A 27 -2.57 13.16 -7.30
N LEU A 28 -3.63 12.88 -6.53
CA LEU A 28 -4.54 13.90 -6.02
C LEU A 28 -3.85 14.89 -5.07
N ALA A 29 -2.98 14.41 -4.17
CA ALA A 29 -2.21 15.25 -3.26
C ALA A 29 -1.30 16.21 -4.04
N ASN A 30 -0.62 15.71 -5.08
CA ASN A 30 0.19 16.53 -5.96
C ASN A 30 -0.64 17.58 -6.70
N TRP A 31 -1.81 17.19 -7.23
CA TRP A 31 -2.73 18.09 -7.93
C TRP A 31 -3.25 19.22 -7.04
N VAL A 32 -3.60 18.92 -5.78
CA VAL A 32 -4.01 19.89 -4.75
C VAL A 32 -2.84 20.80 -4.35
N GLY A 33 -1.65 20.24 -4.14
CA GLY A 33 -0.45 20.99 -3.77
C GLY A 33 -0.03 22.01 -4.82
N GLN A 34 -0.08 21.63 -6.11
CA GLN A 34 0.19 22.54 -7.24
C GLN A 34 -0.79 23.72 -7.32
N ARG A 35 -1.94 23.66 -6.65
CA ARG A 35 -2.98 24.69 -6.62
C ARG A 35 -2.93 25.56 -5.36
N GLY A 36 -1.83 25.51 -4.61
CA GLY A 36 -1.57 26.38 -3.46
C GLY A 36 -1.99 25.79 -2.12
N SER A 37 -2.47 24.56 -2.08
CA SER A 37 -2.83 23.85 -0.85
C SER A 37 -1.73 22.88 -0.43
N SER A 38 -0.50 23.38 -0.23
CA SER A 38 0.66 22.58 0.17
C SER A 38 0.44 21.84 1.50
N ASP A 39 -0.17 22.50 2.49
CA ASP A 39 -0.41 21.91 3.82
C ASP A 39 -1.33 20.68 3.72
N VAL A 40 -2.32 20.72 2.83
CA VAL A 40 -3.19 19.56 2.56
C VAL A 40 -2.41 18.44 1.89
N ALA A 41 -1.59 18.78 0.89
CA ALA A 41 -0.77 17.79 0.19
C ALA A 41 0.23 17.11 1.15
N ASP A 42 0.84 17.87 2.06
CA ASP A 42 1.79 17.36 3.04
C ASP A 42 1.12 16.48 4.10
N ASN A 43 -0.07 16.86 4.57
CA ASN A 43 -0.87 16.01 5.45
C ASN A 43 -1.23 14.68 4.79
N VAL A 44 -1.62 14.71 3.51
CA VAL A 44 -1.92 13.48 2.75
C VAL A 44 -0.67 12.62 2.60
N ARG A 45 0.49 13.21 2.23
CA ARG A 45 1.76 12.47 2.14
C ARG A 45 2.17 11.84 3.48
N GLY A 46 2.00 12.56 4.58
CA GLY A 46 2.22 12.04 5.93
C GLY A 46 1.30 10.86 6.27
N ALA A 47 0.05 10.88 5.81
CA ALA A 47 -0.86 9.75 5.97
C ALA A 47 -0.46 8.55 5.08
N LEU A 48 -0.04 8.80 3.83
CA LEU A 48 0.42 7.76 2.90
C LEU A 48 1.66 7.01 3.39
N ASP A 49 2.51 7.63 4.22
CA ASP A 49 3.62 6.94 4.89
C ASP A 49 3.17 5.70 5.70
N THR A 50 1.93 5.71 6.21
CA THR A 50 1.35 4.53 6.87
C THR A 50 1.07 3.40 5.88
N ILE A 51 0.61 3.72 4.67
CA ILE A 51 0.38 2.72 3.61
C ILE A 51 1.72 2.12 3.17
N SER A 52 2.74 2.95 2.94
CA SER A 52 4.08 2.46 2.55
C SER A 52 4.71 1.54 3.62
N LYS A 53 4.56 1.85 4.91
CA LYS A 53 5.01 0.96 6.00
C LYS A 53 4.26 -0.37 6.00
N ASN A 54 2.94 -0.35 5.76
CA ASN A 54 2.14 -1.57 5.68
C ASN A 54 2.50 -2.41 4.46
N GLU A 55 2.75 -1.78 3.31
CA GLU A 55 3.22 -2.43 2.09
C GLU A 55 4.51 -3.22 2.34
N GLN A 56 5.50 -2.61 2.99
CA GLN A 56 6.76 -3.27 3.36
C GLN A 56 6.52 -4.50 4.25
N PHE A 57 5.66 -4.36 5.27
CA PHE A 57 5.36 -5.46 6.18
C PHE A 57 4.58 -6.61 5.48
N ILE A 58 3.65 -6.28 4.59
CA ILE A 58 2.90 -7.28 3.80
C ILE A 58 3.83 -8.01 2.84
N ASN A 59 4.73 -7.29 2.15
CA ASN A 59 5.74 -7.89 1.27
C ASN A 59 6.64 -8.87 2.02
N LEU A 60 7.11 -8.51 3.22
CA LEU A 60 7.88 -9.42 4.09
C LEU A 60 7.06 -10.65 4.48
N SER A 61 5.80 -10.45 4.88
CA SER A 61 4.91 -11.54 5.30
C SER A 61 4.64 -12.52 4.15
N LEU A 62 4.41 -12.01 2.93
CA LEU A 62 4.24 -12.83 1.74
C LEU A 62 5.50 -13.64 1.41
N ALA A 63 6.69 -13.02 1.51
CA ALA A 63 7.95 -13.72 1.30
C ALA A 63 8.14 -14.90 2.26
N VAL A 64 7.76 -14.73 3.54
CA VAL A 64 7.80 -15.81 4.54
C VAL A 64 6.77 -16.89 4.24
N LEU A 65 5.52 -16.52 3.92
CA LEU A 65 4.44 -17.48 3.67
C LEU A 65 4.61 -18.29 2.38
N MET A 66 5.38 -17.77 1.43
CA MET A 66 5.62 -18.41 0.12
C MET A 66 7.00 -19.07 0.03
N ALA A 67 7.81 -19.01 1.09
CA ALA A 67 9.11 -19.68 1.12
C ALA A 67 8.92 -21.21 1.05
N PRO A 68 9.74 -21.93 0.25
CA PRO A 68 9.79 -23.38 0.32
C PRO A 68 10.21 -23.84 1.73
N GLU A 69 9.70 -24.99 2.17
CA GLU A 69 10.23 -25.68 3.38
C GLU A 69 11.70 -26.10 3.21
#